data_AF-A0A2Z7A8N8-F1
#
_entry.id   AF-A0A2Z7A8N8-F1
#
_cell.length_a   1.000
_cell.length_b   1.000
_cell.length_c   1.000
_cell.angle_alpha   90.00
_cell.angle_beta   90.00
_cell.angle_gamma   90.00
#
_symmetry.space_group_name_H-M   'P 1'
#
loop_
_entity.id
_entity.type
_entity.pdbx_description
1 polymer ?
#
loop_
_entity_poly.entity_id
_entity_poly.type
_entity_poly.pdbx_seq_one_letter_code
_entity_poly.pdbx_strand_id
1 'polypeptide(L)'
;MDADLWGKVLDPENEFRRLLIDQIVSTALPESKSPEQVSAAVKAFMTADLPHEFIELLEKIVLQNSAFSGNFNLQNLLILTAIKADPSRVMDYINRLKLNYLKKLLQFLRSLI
;
A
#
# COMPACT_ATOMS: atom_id res chain seq x y z
N MET A 1 14.85 11.75 11.22
CA MET A 1 15.62 10.73 11.95
C MET A 1 15.30 9.30 11.50
N ASP A 2 14.30 9.03 10.65
CA ASP A 2 14.00 7.64 10.22
C ASP A 2 14.58 7.23 8.86
N ALA A 3 14.95 8.17 7.97
CA ALA A 3 15.36 7.83 6.60
C ALA A 3 16.63 6.97 6.54
N ASP A 4 17.62 7.25 7.39
CA ASP A 4 18.87 6.48 7.44
C ASP A 4 18.67 5.07 7.99
N LEU A 5 17.70 4.90 8.91
CA LEU A 5 17.32 3.58 9.43
C LEU A 5 16.59 2.76 8.37
N TRP A 6 15.63 3.37 7.67
CA TRP A 6 14.95 2.72 6.55
C TRP A 6 15.93 2.33 5.43
N GLY A 7 16.91 3.18 5.15
CA GLY A 7 17.99 2.87 4.19
C GLY A 7 18.76 1.61 4.58
N LYS A 8 19.08 1.43 5.87
CA LYS A 8 19.76 0.21 6.36
C LYS A 8 18.86 -1.02 6.42
N VAL A 9 17.60 -0.84 6.83
CA VAL A 9 16.63 -1.94 6.96
C VAL A 9 16.26 -2.49 5.58
N LEU A 10 16.10 -1.61 4.60
CA LEU A 10 15.70 -1.96 3.23
C LEU A 10 16.89 -2.18 2.30
N ASP A 11 18.12 -2.10 2.81
CA ASP A 11 19.34 -2.32 2.03
C ASP A 11 19.33 -3.74 1.42
N PRO A 12 19.52 -3.90 0.10
CA PRO A 12 19.57 -5.21 -0.54
C PRO A 12 20.68 -6.13 0.01
N GLU A 13 21.76 -5.57 0.56
CA GLU A 13 22.88 -6.31 1.16
C GLU A 13 22.58 -6.73 2.62
N ASN A 14 21.47 -6.28 3.20
CA ASN A 14 21.07 -6.67 4.54
C ASN A 14 20.47 -8.09 4.54
N GLU A 15 21.16 -9.03 5.19
CA GLU A 15 20.76 -10.43 5.30
C GLU A 15 19.39 -10.63 5.99
N PHE A 16 19.00 -9.69 6.86
CA PHE A 16 17.73 -9.70 7.57
C PHE A 16 16.63 -8.88 6.89
N ARG A 17 16.89 -8.30 5.71
CA ARG A 17 15.97 -7.40 5.00
C ARG A 17 14.56 -7.98 4.89
N ARG A 18 14.43 -9.22 4.41
CA ARG A 18 13.12 -9.89 4.25
C ARG A 18 12.41 -10.07 5.59
N LEU A 19 13.10 -10.55 6.62
CA LEU A 19 12.52 -10.75 7.95
C LEU A 19 12.00 -9.44 8.55
N LEU A 20 12.76 -8.36 8.38
CA LEU A 20 12.37 -7.03 8.86
C LEU A 20 11.16 -6.52 8.08
N ILE A 21 11.15 -6.65 6.75
CA ILE A 21 10.00 -6.28 5.92
C ILE A 21 8.77 -7.07 6.37
N ASP A 22 8.88 -8.39 6.50
CA ASP A 22 7.75 -9.26 6.87
C ASP A 22 7.15 -8.88 8.23
N GLN A 23 8.00 -8.57 9.23
CA GLN A 23 7.54 -8.09 10.54
C GLN A 23 6.88 -6.72 10.47
N ILE A 24 7.47 -5.80 9.71
CA ILE A 24 6.94 -4.43 9.55
C ILE A 24 5.57 -4.46 8.87
N VAL A 25 5.46 -5.23 7.80
CA VAL A 25 4.25 -5.37 6.99
C VAL A 25 3.17 -6.13 7.75
N SER A 26 3.52 -7.16 8.54
CA SER A 26 2.54 -8.02 9.22
C SER A 26 2.08 -7.53 10.57
N THR A 27 2.90 -6.74 11.28
CA THR A 27 2.60 -6.36 12.68
C THR A 27 2.75 -4.86 12.90
N ALA A 28 3.94 -4.30 12.66
CA ALA A 28 4.25 -2.94 13.11
C ALA A 28 3.40 -1.86 12.42
N LEU A 29 3.15 -1.97 11.11
CA LEU A 29 2.37 -0.98 10.38
C LEU A 29 0.86 -1.14 10.52
N PRO A 30 0.28 -2.36 10.48
CA PRO A 30 -1.15 -2.54 10.76
C PRO A 30 -1.57 -2.04 12.15
N GLU A 31 -0.69 -2.19 13.16
CA GLU A 31 -0.94 -1.70 14.52
C GLU A 31 -0.62 -0.22 14.71
N SER A 32 0.20 0.37 13.82
CA SER A 32 0.51 1.79 13.89
C SER A 32 -0.76 2.62 13.69
N LYS A 33 -0.95 3.59 14.58
CA LYS A 33 -2.01 4.61 14.49
C LYS A 33 -1.46 5.98 14.11
N SER A 34 -0.14 6.09 13.89
CA SER A 34 0.53 7.35 13.55
C SER A 34 0.57 7.53 12.04
N PRO A 35 -0.09 8.56 11.48
CA PRO A 35 0.00 8.89 10.06
C PRO A 35 1.43 9.16 9.60
N GLU A 36 2.27 9.70 10.48
CA GLU A 36 3.67 10.02 10.22
C GLU A 36 4.49 8.76 10.01
N GLN A 37 4.31 7.74 10.86
CA GLN A 37 4.98 6.45 10.73
C GLN A 37 4.58 5.72 9.45
N VAL A 38 3.28 5.67 9.14
CA VAL A 38 2.79 5.08 7.89
C VAL A 38 3.36 5.82 6.68
N SER A 39 3.37 7.15 6.71
CA SER A 39 3.91 7.97 5.61
C SER A 39 5.43 7.78 5.43
N ALA A 40 6.18 7.61 6.52
CA ALA A 40 7.62 7.36 6.48
C ALA A 40 7.91 5.98 5.86
N ALA A 41 7.18 4.94 6.29
CA ALA A 41 7.31 3.59 5.72
C ALA A 41 6.92 3.58 4.24
N VAL A 42 5.80 4.20 3.86
CA VAL A 42 5.38 4.32 2.46
C VAL A 42 6.49 4.92 1.59
N LYS A 43 7.09 6.03 2.03
CA LYS A 43 8.20 6.67 1.30
C LYS A 43 9.43 5.77 1.22
N ALA A 44 9.76 5.07 2.31
CA ALA A 44 10.90 4.17 2.35
C ALA A 44 10.76 3.01 1.34
N PHE A 45 9.59 2.36 1.31
CA PHE A 45 9.30 1.27 0.38
C PHE A 45 9.26 1.74 -1.09
N MET A 46 8.73 2.94 -1.34
CA MET A 46 8.76 3.55 -2.68
C MET A 46 10.19 3.84 -3.15
N THR A 47 11.07 4.36 -2.27
CA THR A 47 12.48 4.64 -2.61
C THR A 47 13.31 3.37 -2.76
N ALA A 48 12.96 2.31 -2.04
CA ALA A 48 13.66 1.02 -2.09
C ALA A 48 13.28 0.15 -3.31
N ASP A 49 12.42 0.65 -4.21
CA ASP A 49 11.93 -0.04 -5.41
C ASP A 49 11.34 -1.43 -5.12
N LEU A 50 10.52 -1.50 -4.06
CA LEU A 50 9.84 -2.72 -3.60
C LEU A 50 8.33 -2.66 -3.85
N PRO A 51 7.86 -2.71 -5.10
CA PRO A 51 6.45 -2.50 -5.44
C PRO A 51 5.53 -3.62 -4.92
N HIS A 52 6.02 -4.86 -4.80
CA HIS A 52 5.20 -5.99 -4.38
C HIS A 52 4.91 -5.93 -2.87
N GLU A 53 5.96 -5.77 -2.08
CA GLU A 53 5.88 -5.61 -0.62
C GLU A 53 5.13 -4.33 -0.25
N PHE A 54 5.28 -3.28 -1.07
CA PHE A 54 4.51 -2.05 -0.92
C PHE A 54 3.01 -2.24 -1.16
N ILE A 55 2.60 -3.06 -2.14
CA ILE A 55 1.19 -3.41 -2.34
C ILE A 55 0.65 -4.17 -1.13
N GLU A 56 1.36 -5.21 -0.65
CA GLU A 56 0.90 -6.00 0.50
C GLU A 56 0.75 -5.16 1.77
N LEU A 57 1.69 -4.25 1.99
CA LEU A 57 1.64 -3.27 3.08
C LEU A 57 0.37 -2.41 2.98
N LEU A 58 0.11 -1.85 1.80
CA LEU A 58 -1.07 -1.02 1.58
C LEU A 58 -2.37 -1.84 1.68
N GLU A 59 -2.39 -3.08 1.22
CA GLU A 59 -3.53 -3.98 1.41
C GLU A 59 -3.84 -4.17 2.89
N LYS A 60 -2.84 -4.47 3.73
CA LYS A 60 -3.05 -4.66 5.16
C LYS A 60 -3.54 -3.39 5.84
N ILE A 61 -2.91 -2.24 5.55
CA ILE A 61 -3.31 -0.97 6.15
C ILE A 61 -4.71 -0.55 5.69
N VAL A 62 -5.03 -0.63 4.40
CA VAL A 62 -6.27 -0.07 3.87
C VAL A 62 -7.43 -1.07 3.98
N LEU A 63 -7.19 -2.38 3.83
CA LEU A 63 -8.26 -3.39 3.80
C LEU A 63 -8.54 -4.05 5.16
N GLN A 64 -7.59 -4.16 6.09
CA GLN A 64 -7.79 -4.89 7.35
C GLN A 64 -8.40 -4.05 8.48
N ASN A 65 -9.35 -3.13 8.19
CA ASN A 65 -10.03 -2.31 9.20
C ASN A 65 -9.08 -1.48 10.10
N SER A 66 -7.94 -1.03 9.58
CA SER A 66 -7.11 -0.09 10.31
C SER A 66 -7.76 1.30 10.37
N ALA A 67 -7.22 2.18 11.23
CA ALA A 67 -7.58 3.60 11.30
C ALA A 67 -7.44 4.35 9.95
N PHE A 68 -6.71 3.77 9.00
CA PHE A 68 -6.41 4.33 7.69
C PHE A 68 -7.27 3.79 6.55
N SER A 69 -8.17 2.84 6.83
CA SER A 69 -9.09 2.27 5.82
C SER A 69 -9.89 3.33 5.06
N GLY A 70 -10.24 4.46 5.69
CA GLY A 70 -10.92 5.59 5.06
C GLY A 70 -10.01 6.65 4.42
N ASN A 71 -8.69 6.45 4.40
CA ASN A 71 -7.74 7.45 3.89
C ASN A 71 -7.66 7.38 2.35
N PHE A 72 -8.29 8.33 1.67
CA PHE A 72 -8.32 8.41 0.21
C PHE A 72 -6.93 8.45 -0.44
N ASN A 73 -5.92 9.06 0.20
CA ASN A 73 -4.57 9.11 -0.37
C ASN A 73 -3.93 7.72 -0.39
N LEU A 74 -4.08 6.95 0.69
CA LEU A 74 -3.57 5.57 0.77
C LEU A 74 -4.34 4.63 -0.15
N GLN A 75 -5.66 4.80 -0.26
CA GLN A 75 -6.49 4.07 -1.24
C GLN A 75 -6.03 4.34 -2.69
N ASN A 76 -5.78 5.61 -3.03
CA ASN A 76 -5.28 5.99 -4.35
C ASN A 76 -3.88 5.43 -4.62
N LEU A 77 -2.99 5.48 -3.62
CA LEU A 77 -1.67 4.88 -3.71
C LEU A 77 -1.74 3.37 -3.96
N LEU A 78 -2.62 2.65 -3.25
CA LEU A 78 -2.83 1.21 -3.46
C LEU A 78 -3.24 0.92 -4.91
N ILE A 79 -4.23 1.65 -5.42
CA ILE A 79 -4.72 1.47 -6.79
C ILE A 79 -3.66 1.85 -7.83
N LEU A 80 -2.99 2.99 -7.68
CA LEU A 80 -1.98 3.45 -8.65
C LEU A 80 -0.79 2.50 -8.71
N THR A 81 -0.35 1.98 -7.56
CA THR A 81 0.74 0.99 -7.49
C THR A 81 0.29 -0.33 -8.10
N ALA A 82 -0.92 -0.78 -7.80
CA ALA A 82 -1.50 -1.99 -8.38
C ALA A 82 -1.64 -1.89 -9.90
N ILE A 83 -2.07 -0.76 -10.46
CA ILE A 83 -2.13 -0.56 -11.92
C ILE A 83 -0.77 -0.76 -12.57
N LYS A 84 0.33 -0.39 -11.90
CA LYS A 84 1.69 -0.53 -12.43
C LYS A 84 2.26 -1.94 -12.23
N ALA A 85 2.04 -2.54 -11.07
CA ALA A 85 2.73 -3.77 -10.66
C ALA A 85 1.87 -5.03 -10.73
N ASP A 86 0.55 -4.94 -10.53
CA ASP A 86 -0.38 -6.07 -10.65
C ASP A 86 -1.81 -5.59 -11.05
N PRO A 87 -2.05 -5.36 -12.35
CA PRO A 87 -3.34 -4.84 -12.84
C PRO A 87 -4.52 -5.76 -12.54
N SER A 88 -4.27 -7.06 -12.32
CA SER A 88 -5.31 -8.06 -12.09
C SER A 88 -6.08 -7.82 -10.78
N ARG A 89 -5.41 -7.25 -9.77
CA ARG A 89 -5.99 -6.97 -8.45
C ARG A 89 -6.74 -5.65 -8.35
N VAL A 90 -6.55 -4.74 -9.31
CA VAL A 90 -7.15 -3.38 -9.30
C VAL A 90 -8.67 -3.44 -9.15
N MET A 91 -9.33 -4.38 -9.85
CA MET A 91 -10.77 -4.52 -9.78
C MET A 91 -11.25 -5.00 -8.41
N ASP A 92 -10.50 -5.89 -7.75
CA ASP A 92 -10.82 -6.32 -6.38
C ASP A 92 -10.71 -5.14 -5.40
N TYR A 93 -9.66 -4.33 -5.51
CA TYR A 93 -9.50 -3.14 -4.68
C TYR A 93 -10.63 -2.12 -4.86
N ILE A 94 -11.01 -1.81 -6.11
CA ILE A 94 -12.12 -0.89 -6.38
C ILE A 94 -13.43 -1.39 -5.74
N ASN A 95 -13.66 -2.71 -5.78
CA ASN A 95 -14.85 -3.32 -5.18
C ASN A 95 -14.82 -3.26 -3.64
N ARG A 96 -13.67 -3.57 -3.02
CA ARG A 96 -13.51 -3.60 -1.56
C ARG A 96 -13.51 -2.23 -0.92
N LEU A 97 -12.87 -1.24 -1.57
CA LEU A 97 -12.72 0.13 -1.04
C LEU A 97 -14.00 0.98 -1.17
N LYS A 98 -15.10 0.41 -1.69
CA LYS A 98 -16.37 1.11 -1.95
C LYS A 98 -16.14 2.43 -2.68
N LEU A 99 -15.21 2.47 -3.64
CA LEU A 99 -14.93 3.63 -4.48
C LEU A 99 -16.06 3.83 -5.48
N ASN A 100 -17.19 4.34 -4.97
CA ASN A 100 -18.45 4.44 -5.68
C ASN A 100 -18.34 5.29 -6.95
N TYR A 101 -17.45 6.28 -6.97
CA TYR A 101 -17.21 7.13 -8.15
C TYR A 101 -16.52 6.36 -9.29
N LEU A 102 -15.43 5.64 -8.99
CA LEU A 102 -14.73 4.80 -9.97
C LEU A 102 -15.60 3.65 -10.47
N LYS A 103 -16.36 3.02 -9.56
CA LYS A 103 -17.31 1.96 -9.90
C LYS A 103 -18.42 2.47 -10.82
N LYS A 104 -18.98 3.65 -10.54
CA LYS A 104 -19.97 4.31 -11.42
C LYS A 104 -19.37 4.69 -12.77
N LEU A 105 -18.15 5.22 -12.81
CA LEU A 105 -17.48 5.59 -14.05
C LEU A 105 -17.24 4.38 -14.95
N LEU A 106 -16.75 3.26 -14.39
CA LEU A 106 -16.54 2.01 -15.13
C LEU A 106 -17.86 1.39 -15.64
N GLN A 107 -18.93 1.44 -14.83
CA GLN A 107 -20.26 0.98 -15.26
C GLN A 107 -20.82 1.84 -16.40
N PHE A 108 -20.66 3.16 -16.29
CA PHE A 108 -21.07 4.10 -17.33
C PHE A 108 -20.33 3.84 -18.64
N LEU A 109 -19.00 3.67 -18.59
CA LEU A 109 -18.20 3.34 -19.76
C LEU A 109 -18.63 2.00 -20.39
N ARG A 110 -18.95 0.98 -19.59
CA ARG A 110 -19.47 -0.31 -20.11
C ARG A 110 -20.86 -0.22 -20.73
N SER A 111 -21.67 0.79 -20.41
CA SER A 111 -22.99 0.98 -21.01
C SER A 111 -22.97 1.75 -22.35
N LEU A 112 -21.81 2.29 -22.73
CA LEU A 112 -21.61 3.09 -23.94
C LEU A 112 -21.00 2.28 -25.11
N ILE A 113 -20.68 1.00 -24.89
CA ILE A 113 -20.11 0.04 -25.86
C ILE A 113 -20.96 -1.22 -25.83
#